data_AF-A0AAD6K704-F1
#
_entry.id   AF-A0AAD6K704-F1
#
_cell.length_a   1.000
_cell.length_b   1.000
_cell.length_c   1.000
_cell.angle_alpha   90.00
_cell.angle_beta   90.00
_cell.angle_gamma   90.00
#
_symmetry.space_group_name_H-M   'P 1'
#
loop_
_entity.id
_entity.type
_entity.pdbx_description
1 polymer ?
#
loop_
_entity_poly.entity_id
_entity_poly.type
_entity_poly.pdbx_seq_one_letter_code
_entity_poly.pdbx_strand_id
1 'polypeptide(L)'
;MIAALPDSDRESLLPKLRAKPVRTASGIAVVAVMSKPHRCPHIATTGNICVYCPGGPDSDFEYSTQSYTGYEPTSMRAIRARYNPYVQARSRIDQLKRLGHSVDKVEFILMGGTFMSLPADYRDYFIRNLHDALSGHTSANVEEAVAYSEHGATKCIGMTIETRPDYCLGPHLRQMLLYGCTRLEIGVQSTYEDVARDTNRGHTVAAVADCFCLAKDAGFKVVAHMMPDLPNVGVERDLESFREFFESPSF
;
A
#
# COMPACT_ATOMS: atom_id res chain seq x y z
N MET A 1 30.25 -5.13 -5.38
CA MET A 1 30.83 -5.79 -4.19
C MET A 1 30.26 -7.19 -3.99
N ILE A 2 28.99 -7.39 -3.62
CA ILE A 2 28.45 -8.76 -3.41
C ILE A 2 28.37 -9.58 -4.71
N ALA A 3 27.99 -8.96 -5.83
CA ALA A 3 27.93 -9.65 -7.13
C ALA A 3 29.30 -10.06 -7.69
N ALA A 4 30.40 -9.54 -7.13
CA ALA A 4 31.76 -9.84 -7.56
C ALA A 4 32.43 -10.90 -6.66
N LEU A 5 31.70 -11.46 -5.69
CA LEU A 5 32.22 -12.53 -4.83
C LEU A 5 32.35 -13.84 -5.61
N PRO A 6 33.50 -14.53 -5.53
CA PRO A 6 33.63 -15.91 -5.99
C PRO A 6 32.62 -16.80 -5.27
N ASP A 7 32.09 -17.81 -5.97
CA ASP A 7 31.07 -18.70 -5.39
C ASP A 7 31.59 -19.52 -4.20
N SER A 8 32.89 -19.79 -4.13
CA SER A 8 33.55 -20.42 -2.97
C SER A 8 33.43 -19.62 -1.68
N ASP A 9 33.47 -18.29 -1.78
CA ASP A 9 33.53 -17.39 -0.63
C ASP A 9 32.16 -16.78 -0.31
N ARG A 10 31.17 -17.05 -1.17
CA ARG A 10 29.83 -16.45 -1.09
C ARG A 10 29.14 -16.79 0.22
N GLU A 11 29.18 -18.04 0.68
CA GLU A 11 28.52 -18.43 1.93
C GLU A 11 29.13 -17.75 3.17
N SER A 12 30.45 -17.57 3.20
CA SER A 12 31.14 -16.99 4.36
C SER A 12 31.10 -15.46 4.40
N LEU A 13 31.10 -14.80 3.23
CA LEU A 13 31.18 -13.34 3.11
C LEU A 13 29.82 -12.66 2.94
N LEU A 14 28.81 -13.34 2.37
CA LEU A 14 27.50 -12.73 2.13
C LEU A 14 26.77 -12.27 3.41
N PRO A 15 26.79 -13.00 4.54
CA PRO A 15 26.24 -12.51 5.80
C PRO A 15 26.93 -11.24 6.32
N LYS A 16 28.24 -11.09 6.06
CA LYS A 16 29.05 -9.94 6.51
C LYS A 16 28.91 -8.71 5.62
N LEU A 17 28.62 -8.92 4.34
CA LEU A 17 28.52 -7.87 3.32
C LEU A 17 27.07 -7.42 3.05
N ARG A 18 26.06 -8.15 3.56
CA ARG A 18 24.65 -7.78 3.42
C ARG A 18 24.37 -6.43 4.08
N ALA A 19 23.96 -5.46 3.28
CA ALA A 19 23.57 -4.15 3.80
C ALA A 19 22.16 -4.20 4.42
N LYS A 20 21.98 -3.59 5.59
CA LYS A 20 20.68 -3.44 6.27
C LYS A 20 19.92 -4.79 6.44
N PRO A 21 20.49 -5.76 7.16
CA PRO A 21 19.95 -7.12 7.29
C PRO A 21 18.50 -7.17 7.82
N VAL A 22 18.11 -6.18 8.63
CA VAL A 22 16.74 -6.03 9.16
C VAL A 22 15.64 -6.01 8.10
N ARG A 23 15.95 -5.63 6.85
CA ARG A 23 14.96 -5.48 5.77
C ARG A 23 14.31 -6.77 5.28
N THR A 24 14.95 -7.92 5.53
CA THR A 24 14.41 -9.24 5.21
C THR A 24 14.71 -10.23 6.33
N ALA A 25 14.84 -9.75 7.57
CA ALA A 25 15.13 -10.60 8.72
C ALA A 25 14.01 -11.62 8.96
N SER A 26 12.77 -11.27 8.61
CA SER A 26 11.60 -12.16 8.62
C SER A 26 11.57 -13.17 7.46
N GLY A 27 12.52 -13.10 6.52
CA GLY A 27 12.50 -13.88 5.28
C GLY A 27 11.51 -13.37 4.22
N ILE A 28 10.87 -12.22 4.44
CA ILE A 28 9.92 -11.60 3.51
C ILE A 28 10.53 -10.33 2.94
N ALA A 29 10.48 -10.19 1.61
CA ALA A 29 10.88 -8.98 0.91
C ALA A 29 9.68 -8.05 0.70
N VAL A 30 9.66 -6.93 1.43
CA VAL A 30 8.61 -5.92 1.28
C VAL A 30 8.90 -5.00 0.09
N VAL A 31 7.96 -4.96 -0.85
CA VAL A 31 8.04 -4.17 -2.08
C VAL A 31 6.88 -3.17 -2.12
N ALA A 32 7.17 -1.94 -1.71
CA ALA A 32 6.22 -0.84 -1.79
C ALA A 32 6.22 -0.20 -3.18
N VAL A 33 5.03 -0.03 -3.75
CA VAL A 33 4.77 0.53 -5.09
C VAL A 33 3.69 1.61 -5.02
N MET A 34 3.71 2.54 -5.96
CA MET A 34 2.74 3.63 -6.04
C MET A 34 1.99 3.59 -7.37
N SER A 35 0.68 3.82 -7.31
CA SER A 35 -0.14 4.02 -8.50
C SER A 35 0.07 5.41 -9.10
N LYS A 36 -0.45 5.66 -10.31
CA LYS A 36 -0.35 6.96 -10.97
C LYS A 36 -0.91 8.09 -10.06
N PRO A 37 -0.31 9.28 -10.08
CA PRO A 37 -0.91 10.45 -9.46
C PRO A 37 -2.33 10.67 -9.99
N HIS A 38 -3.29 10.82 -9.08
CA HIS A 38 -4.68 11.12 -9.39
C HIS A 38 -5.33 11.85 -8.22
N ARG A 39 -6.42 12.57 -8.50
CA ARG A 39 -7.17 13.31 -7.48
C ARG A 39 -7.96 12.35 -6.59
N CYS A 40 -8.03 12.68 -5.31
CA CYS A 40 -8.85 11.96 -4.35
C CYS A 40 -10.35 12.11 -4.72
N PRO A 41 -11.16 11.04 -4.70
CA PRO A 41 -12.53 11.07 -5.24
C PRO A 41 -13.49 11.99 -4.47
N HIS A 42 -13.30 12.17 -3.16
CA HIS A 42 -14.18 13.05 -2.38
C HIS A 42 -14.05 14.53 -2.72
N ILE A 43 -13.04 14.95 -3.49
CA ILE A 43 -12.96 16.33 -3.98
C ILE A 43 -14.20 16.72 -4.79
N ALA A 44 -14.83 15.75 -5.46
CA ALA A 44 -16.06 15.97 -6.23
C ALA A 44 -17.27 16.25 -5.34
N THR A 45 -17.27 15.79 -4.09
CA THR A 45 -18.40 15.96 -3.16
C THR A 45 -18.16 17.04 -2.11
N THR A 46 -16.91 17.23 -1.67
CA THR A 46 -16.56 18.21 -0.63
C THR A 46 -15.84 19.45 -1.16
N GLY A 47 -15.45 19.46 -2.43
CA GLY A 47 -14.81 20.59 -3.11
C GLY A 47 -13.30 20.68 -2.93
N ASN A 48 -12.72 20.05 -1.90
CA ASN A 48 -11.28 20.08 -1.59
C ASN A 48 -10.80 18.73 -1.02
N ILE A 49 -9.49 18.55 -0.91
CA ILE A 49 -8.88 17.40 -0.22
C ILE A 49 -8.91 17.55 1.32
N CYS A 50 -8.42 16.53 2.03
CA CYS A 50 -8.29 16.55 3.48
C CYS A 50 -7.29 17.63 3.92
N VAL A 51 -7.59 18.34 5.01
CA VAL A 51 -6.85 19.54 5.47
C VAL A 51 -5.35 19.29 5.66
N TYR A 52 -4.97 18.13 6.16
CA TYR A 52 -3.58 17.78 6.47
C TYR A 52 -2.84 17.04 5.35
N CYS A 53 -3.49 16.79 4.20
CA CYS A 53 -2.94 15.94 3.15
C CYS A 53 -1.99 16.75 2.24
N PRO A 54 -0.67 16.46 2.22
CA PRO A 54 0.25 17.14 1.32
C PRO A 54 0.22 16.53 -0.09
N GLY A 55 0.86 17.22 -1.04
CA GLY A 55 1.13 16.65 -2.35
C GLY A 55 -0.09 16.42 -3.23
N GLY A 56 0.11 15.59 -4.25
CA GLY A 56 -0.91 15.26 -5.23
C GLY A 56 -0.96 16.23 -6.42
N PRO A 57 -1.86 15.96 -7.39
CA PRO A 57 -1.87 16.68 -8.68
C PRO A 57 -2.14 18.18 -8.59
N ASP A 58 -2.81 18.62 -7.52
CA ASP A 58 -3.23 20.01 -7.32
C ASP A 58 -2.32 20.76 -6.32
N SER A 59 -1.09 20.26 -6.11
CA SER A 59 -0.10 20.84 -5.21
C SER A 59 1.13 21.33 -5.95
N ASP A 60 2.00 22.09 -5.26
CA ASP A 60 3.28 22.55 -5.79
C ASP A 60 4.34 21.42 -5.93
N PHE A 61 4.03 20.21 -5.45
CA PHE A 61 4.95 19.07 -5.54
C PHE A 61 4.84 18.39 -6.90
N GLU A 62 5.84 18.63 -7.75
CA GLU A 62 5.90 18.10 -9.11
C GLU A 62 5.75 16.57 -9.16
N TYR A 63 4.73 16.13 -9.92
CA TYR A 63 4.50 14.72 -10.26
C TYR A 63 4.41 13.79 -9.04
N SER A 64 3.91 14.30 -7.92
CA SER A 64 3.74 13.56 -6.66
C SER A 64 2.36 12.88 -6.56
N THR A 65 2.32 11.72 -5.90
CA THR A 65 1.05 11.07 -5.53
C THR A 65 0.41 11.77 -4.33
N GLN A 66 -0.92 11.69 -4.22
CA GLN A 66 -1.66 12.27 -3.09
C GLN A 66 -1.09 11.76 -1.76
N SER A 67 -0.92 12.67 -0.79
CA SER A 67 -0.29 12.45 0.53
C SER A 67 1.23 12.31 0.54
N TYR A 68 1.93 12.51 -0.59
CA TYR A 68 3.40 12.39 -0.67
C TYR A 68 4.03 13.62 -1.30
N THR A 69 5.27 13.93 -0.89
CA THR A 69 6.01 15.10 -1.42
C THR A 69 6.81 14.78 -2.68
N GLY A 70 7.07 13.49 -2.95
CA GLY A 70 7.93 13.06 -4.07
C GLY A 70 9.38 12.82 -3.66
N TYR A 71 9.81 13.33 -2.50
CA TYR A 71 11.18 13.19 -1.99
C TYR A 71 11.40 11.90 -1.20
N GLU A 72 10.34 11.16 -0.89
CA GLU A 72 10.47 9.89 -0.17
C GLU A 72 11.13 8.84 -1.07
N PRO A 73 11.96 7.91 -0.52
CA PRO A 73 12.67 6.93 -1.33
C PRO A 73 11.77 6.10 -2.25
N THR A 74 10.54 5.80 -1.84
CA THR A 74 9.60 5.07 -2.68
C THR A 74 8.97 5.94 -3.75
N SER A 75 8.57 7.17 -3.41
CA SER A 75 8.09 8.17 -4.37
C SER A 75 9.10 8.46 -5.47
N MET A 76 10.37 8.70 -5.11
CA MET A 76 11.46 8.91 -6.09
C MET A 76 11.63 7.73 -7.05
N ARG A 77 11.47 6.49 -6.57
CA ARG A 77 11.52 5.29 -7.44
C ARG A 77 10.30 5.22 -8.36
N ALA A 78 9.12 5.55 -7.85
CA ALA A 78 7.89 5.57 -8.63
C ALA A 78 7.95 6.62 -9.74
N ILE A 79 8.38 7.84 -9.43
CA ILE A 79 8.60 8.94 -10.38
C ILE A 79 9.60 8.52 -11.46
N ARG A 80 10.76 7.96 -11.08
CA ARG A 80 11.77 7.47 -12.04
C ARG A 80 11.24 6.38 -12.97
N ALA A 81 10.37 5.51 -12.45
CA ALA A 81 9.70 4.47 -13.23
C ALA A 81 8.47 4.97 -14.00
N ARG A 82 8.16 6.28 -13.95
CA ARG A 82 6.94 6.89 -14.50
C ARG A 82 5.67 6.15 -14.07
N TYR A 83 5.64 5.72 -12.81
CA TYR A 83 4.57 4.95 -12.21
C TYR A 83 4.24 3.61 -12.91
N ASN A 84 5.13 3.09 -13.75
CA ASN A 84 4.94 1.78 -14.38
C ASN A 84 5.06 0.66 -13.31
N PRO A 85 4.01 -0.14 -13.08
CA PRO A 85 3.97 -1.16 -12.02
C PRO A 85 5.07 -2.22 -12.17
N TYR A 86 5.26 -2.74 -13.39
CA TYR A 86 6.25 -3.77 -13.69
C TYR A 86 7.67 -3.28 -13.40
N VAL A 87 8.00 -2.07 -13.88
CA VAL A 87 9.33 -1.47 -13.68
C VAL A 87 9.59 -1.17 -12.21
N GLN A 88 8.60 -0.65 -11.47
CA GLN A 88 8.72 -0.39 -10.03
C GLN A 88 9.02 -1.68 -9.26
N ALA A 89 8.24 -2.74 -9.50
CA ALA A 89 8.39 -4.03 -8.84
C ALA A 89 9.73 -4.69 -9.18
N ARG A 90 10.03 -4.89 -10.48
CA ARG A 90 11.29 -5.50 -10.94
C ARG A 90 12.51 -4.76 -10.43
N SER A 91 12.54 -3.43 -10.57
CA SER A 91 13.69 -2.63 -10.14
C SER A 91 13.95 -2.78 -8.64
N ARG A 92 12.88 -2.88 -7.83
CA ARG A 92 13.00 -3.05 -6.38
C ARG A 92 13.48 -4.45 -6.00
N ILE A 93 12.96 -5.49 -6.65
CA ILE A 93 13.36 -6.89 -6.43
C ILE A 93 14.83 -7.08 -6.81
N ASP A 94 15.25 -6.59 -7.97
CA ASP A 94 16.64 -6.71 -8.43
C ASP A 94 17.60 -5.93 -7.54
N GLN A 95 17.17 -4.77 -7.02
CA GLN A 95 17.93 -4.02 -6.02
C GLN A 95 18.14 -4.86 -4.75
N LEU A 96 17.10 -5.51 -4.23
CA LEU A 96 17.21 -6.36 -3.04
C LEU A 96 18.12 -7.58 -3.28
N LYS A 97 18.01 -8.23 -4.44
CA LYS A 97 18.91 -9.32 -4.85
C LYS A 97 20.38 -8.88 -4.85
N ARG A 98 20.67 -7.71 -5.45
CA ARG A 98 22.04 -7.14 -5.52
C ARG A 98 22.62 -6.79 -4.15
N LEU A 99 21.76 -6.50 -3.17
CA LEU A 99 22.14 -6.26 -1.78
C LEU A 99 22.30 -7.56 -0.95
N GLY A 100 22.10 -8.74 -1.56
CA GLY A 100 22.28 -10.04 -0.92
C GLY A 100 21.08 -10.49 -0.07
N HIS A 101 19.88 -9.94 -0.34
CA HIS A 101 18.64 -10.41 0.28
C HIS A 101 18.01 -11.55 -0.52
N SER A 102 17.42 -12.51 0.18
CA SER A 102 16.52 -13.47 -0.44
C SER A 102 15.21 -12.78 -0.82
N VAL A 103 14.68 -13.12 -1.98
CA VAL A 103 13.43 -12.57 -2.54
C VAL A 103 12.56 -13.70 -3.11
N ASP A 104 12.63 -14.87 -2.49
CA ASP A 104 11.74 -16.01 -2.74
C ASP A 104 10.30 -15.71 -2.32
N LYS A 105 10.12 -14.89 -1.26
CA LYS A 105 8.82 -14.44 -0.77
C LYS A 105 8.74 -12.91 -0.83
N VAL A 106 7.77 -12.41 -1.57
CA VAL A 106 7.52 -10.97 -1.73
C VAL A 106 6.15 -10.62 -1.18
N GLU A 107 6.10 -9.53 -0.44
CA GLU A 107 4.86 -8.88 -0.02
C GLU A 107 4.77 -7.50 -0.69
N PHE A 108 3.71 -7.27 -1.45
CA PHE A 108 3.47 -5.97 -2.08
C PHE A 108 2.72 -5.04 -1.12
N ILE A 109 3.08 -3.76 -1.14
CA ILE A 109 2.32 -2.70 -0.47
C ILE A 109 2.00 -1.63 -1.50
N LEU A 110 0.71 -1.46 -1.79
CA LEU A 110 0.21 -0.48 -2.73
C LEU A 110 -0.22 0.79 -1.99
N MET A 111 0.59 1.83 -2.15
CA MET A 111 0.45 3.07 -1.41
C MET A 111 -0.30 4.14 -2.20
N GLY A 112 -0.94 5.06 -1.47
CA GLY A 112 -1.63 6.23 -2.02
C GLY A 112 -3.12 6.34 -1.66
N GLY A 113 -3.66 5.40 -0.89
CA GLY A 113 -4.97 5.48 -0.23
C GLY A 113 -6.24 5.51 -1.11
N THR A 114 -6.14 5.75 -2.42
CA THR A 114 -7.31 5.89 -3.32
C THR A 114 -7.23 5.05 -4.58
N PHE A 115 -6.35 4.05 -4.63
CA PHE A 115 -6.18 3.17 -5.78
C PHE A 115 -7.51 2.59 -6.28
N MET A 116 -8.40 2.20 -5.37
CA MET A 116 -9.70 1.61 -5.70
C MET A 116 -10.69 2.57 -6.36
N SER A 117 -10.42 3.88 -6.34
CA SER A 117 -11.20 4.88 -7.09
C SER A 117 -10.84 4.94 -8.58
N LEU A 118 -9.73 4.31 -8.98
CA LEU A 118 -9.29 4.31 -10.37
C LEU A 118 -10.16 3.37 -11.23
N PRO A 119 -10.25 3.65 -12.55
CA PRO A 119 -10.92 2.78 -13.51
C PRO A 119 -10.47 1.31 -13.41
N ALA A 120 -11.41 0.38 -13.59
CA ALA A 120 -11.17 -1.06 -13.39
C ALA A 120 -10.11 -1.63 -14.35
N ASP A 121 -10.05 -1.14 -15.58
CA ASP A 121 -9.03 -1.49 -16.58
C ASP A 121 -7.62 -1.07 -16.14
N TYR A 122 -7.48 0.12 -15.55
CA TYR A 122 -6.21 0.56 -14.97
C TYR A 122 -5.82 -0.29 -13.76
N ARG A 123 -6.79 -0.65 -12.90
CA ARG A 123 -6.52 -1.50 -11.73
C ARG A 123 -6.09 -2.90 -12.13
N ASP A 124 -6.77 -3.53 -13.09
CA ASP A 124 -6.35 -4.80 -13.70
C ASP A 124 -4.93 -4.72 -14.27
N TYR A 125 -4.68 -3.72 -15.12
CA TYR A 125 -3.37 -3.47 -15.69
C TYR A 125 -2.30 -3.33 -14.60
N PHE A 126 -2.60 -2.60 -13.52
CA PHE A 126 -1.63 -2.37 -12.46
C PHE A 126 -1.28 -3.66 -11.73
N ILE A 127 -2.30 -4.40 -11.26
CA ILE A 127 -2.12 -5.61 -10.46
C ILE A 127 -1.50 -6.73 -11.29
N ARG A 128 -1.98 -6.98 -12.51
CA ARG A 128 -1.42 -8.04 -13.36
C ARG A 128 0.08 -7.84 -13.60
N ASN A 129 0.51 -6.60 -13.82
CA ASN A 129 1.93 -6.27 -14.02
C ASN A 129 2.79 -6.45 -12.76
N LEU A 130 2.20 -6.38 -11.55
CA LEU A 130 2.93 -6.71 -10.31
C LEU A 130 3.19 -8.22 -10.24
N HIS A 131 2.20 -9.05 -10.57
CA HIS A 131 2.35 -10.50 -10.63
C HIS A 131 3.31 -10.93 -11.74
N ASP A 132 3.18 -10.35 -12.94
CA ASP A 132 4.08 -10.59 -14.08
C ASP A 132 5.53 -10.21 -13.77
N ALA A 133 5.76 -9.20 -12.92
CA ALA A 133 7.10 -8.87 -12.46
C ALA A 133 7.74 -10.00 -11.63
N LEU A 134 6.93 -10.81 -10.94
CA LEU A 134 7.41 -11.96 -10.17
C LEU A 134 7.56 -13.21 -11.04
N SER A 135 6.52 -13.54 -11.82
CA SER A 135 6.45 -14.76 -12.63
C SER A 135 7.35 -14.69 -13.87
N GLY A 136 7.55 -13.50 -14.43
CA GLY A 136 8.20 -13.32 -15.73
C GLY A 136 7.30 -13.61 -16.93
N HIS A 137 6.03 -13.96 -16.70
CA HIS A 137 5.00 -14.14 -17.73
C HIS A 137 4.43 -12.79 -18.19
N THR A 138 3.67 -12.78 -19.28
CA THR A 138 2.90 -11.61 -19.71
C THR A 138 1.43 -12.03 -19.82
N SER A 139 0.61 -11.55 -18.89
CA SER A 139 -0.79 -11.95 -18.78
C SER A 139 -1.77 -10.97 -19.44
N ALA A 140 -2.90 -11.49 -19.88
CA ALA A 140 -3.98 -10.71 -20.47
C ALA A 140 -4.86 -10.01 -19.41
N ASN A 141 -5.02 -10.62 -18.24
CA ASN A 141 -5.82 -10.14 -17.11
C ASN A 141 -5.21 -10.56 -15.77
N VAL A 142 -5.75 -10.03 -14.68
CA VAL A 142 -5.27 -10.33 -13.32
C VAL A 142 -5.42 -11.80 -12.93
N GLU A 143 -6.51 -12.46 -13.33
CA GLU A 143 -6.76 -13.86 -12.98
C GLU A 143 -5.67 -14.79 -13.56
N GLU A 144 -5.29 -14.57 -14.82
CA GLU A 144 -4.18 -15.26 -15.44
C GLU A 144 -2.86 -14.95 -14.71
N ALA A 145 -2.59 -13.68 -14.41
CA ALA A 145 -1.35 -13.26 -13.78
C ALA A 145 -1.17 -13.89 -12.39
N VAL A 146 -2.24 -13.97 -11.60
CA VAL A 146 -2.26 -14.63 -10.29
C VAL A 146 -1.97 -16.12 -10.46
N ALA A 147 -2.66 -16.82 -11.39
CA ALA A 147 -2.46 -18.24 -11.61
C ALA A 147 -0.99 -18.58 -12.01
N TYR A 148 -0.38 -17.81 -12.91
CA TYR A 148 1.03 -18.00 -13.25
C TYR A 148 1.97 -17.62 -12.11
N SER A 149 1.61 -16.63 -11.28
CA SER A 149 2.39 -16.22 -10.12
C SER A 149 2.49 -17.32 -9.06
N GLU A 150 1.53 -18.25 -8.96
CA GLU A 150 1.56 -19.35 -7.99
C GLU A 150 2.68 -20.36 -8.26
N HIS A 151 3.00 -20.55 -9.54
CA HIS A 151 4.06 -21.43 -10.05
C HIS A 151 5.42 -20.73 -10.18
N GLY A 152 5.48 -19.41 -9.92
CA GLY A 152 6.70 -18.62 -9.98
C GLY A 152 7.72 -19.01 -8.91
N ALA A 153 9.00 -18.87 -9.24
CA ALA A 153 10.10 -19.09 -8.28
C ALA A 153 10.10 -18.05 -7.15
N THR A 154 9.71 -16.81 -7.45
CA THR A 154 9.41 -15.77 -6.46
C THR A 154 7.90 -15.68 -6.27
N LYS A 155 7.43 -15.92 -5.04
CA LYS A 155 6.00 -15.95 -4.72
C LYS A 155 5.53 -14.64 -4.11
N CYS A 156 4.37 -14.16 -4.58
CA CYS A 156 3.58 -13.18 -3.85
C CYS A 156 2.92 -13.89 -2.67
N ILE A 157 3.35 -13.59 -1.45
CA ILE A 157 2.77 -14.18 -0.23
C ILE A 157 1.69 -13.29 0.38
N GLY A 158 1.55 -12.06 -0.11
CA GLY A 158 0.58 -11.10 0.37
C GLY A 158 0.65 -9.80 -0.40
N MET A 159 -0.50 -9.14 -0.45
CA MET A 159 -0.63 -7.81 -0.99
C MET A 159 -1.44 -6.96 -0.04
N THR A 160 -0.90 -5.80 0.29
CA THR A 160 -1.54 -4.78 1.10
C THR A 160 -2.04 -3.66 0.21
N ILE A 161 -3.32 -3.33 0.30
CA ILE A 161 -3.91 -2.20 -0.42
C ILE A 161 -4.37 -1.17 0.61
N GLU A 162 -3.81 0.04 0.53
CA GLU A 162 -4.32 1.19 1.26
C GLU A 162 -5.59 1.72 0.59
N THR A 163 -6.65 1.94 1.37
CA THR A 163 -7.90 2.48 0.85
C THR A 163 -8.61 3.41 1.85
N ARG A 164 -9.64 4.10 1.38
CA ARG A 164 -10.59 4.82 2.22
C ARG A 164 -11.77 3.88 2.58
N PRO A 165 -12.44 4.08 3.74
CA PRO A 165 -13.57 3.24 4.15
C PRO A 165 -14.70 3.19 3.11
N ASP A 166 -14.97 4.31 2.43
CA ASP A 166 -15.99 4.42 1.38
C ASP A 166 -15.63 3.66 0.08
N TYR A 167 -14.38 3.19 -0.05
CA TYR A 167 -13.90 2.32 -1.13
C TYR A 167 -13.63 0.88 -0.66
N CYS A 168 -14.33 0.45 0.39
CA CYS A 168 -14.22 -0.89 0.97
C CYS A 168 -15.57 -1.64 1.02
N LEU A 169 -16.47 -1.31 0.10
CA LEU A 169 -17.77 -1.96 -0.07
C LEU A 169 -17.65 -3.34 -0.74
N GLY A 170 -18.69 -4.17 -0.67
CA GLY A 170 -18.72 -5.54 -1.20
C GLY A 170 -18.13 -5.73 -2.62
N PRO A 171 -18.48 -4.88 -3.62
CA PRO A 171 -17.87 -4.97 -4.95
C PRO A 171 -16.36 -4.70 -4.97
N HIS A 172 -15.88 -3.77 -4.15
CA HIS A 172 -14.46 -3.46 -4.00
C HIS A 172 -13.71 -4.61 -3.32
N LEU A 173 -14.27 -5.16 -2.23
CA LEU A 173 -13.70 -6.31 -1.52
C LEU A 173 -13.56 -7.53 -2.43
N ARG A 174 -14.58 -7.82 -3.25
CA ARG A 174 -14.51 -8.91 -4.25
C ARG A 174 -13.37 -8.71 -5.24
N GLN A 175 -13.17 -7.48 -5.73
CA GLN A 175 -12.07 -7.17 -6.63
C GLN A 175 -10.71 -7.32 -5.93
N MET A 176 -10.59 -6.88 -4.69
CA MET A 176 -9.36 -7.06 -3.90
C MET A 176 -9.02 -8.54 -3.68
N LEU A 177 -10.02 -9.40 -3.46
CA LEU A 177 -9.80 -10.86 -3.38
C LEU A 177 -9.25 -11.42 -4.70
N LEU A 178 -9.82 -11.00 -5.85
CA LEU A 178 -9.32 -11.40 -7.17
C LEU A 178 -7.88 -10.91 -7.43
N TYR A 179 -7.49 -9.77 -6.87
CA TYR A 179 -6.13 -9.24 -6.96
C TYR A 179 -5.11 -10.00 -6.10
N GLY A 180 -5.54 -10.97 -5.28
CA GLY A 180 -4.67 -11.64 -4.30
C GLY A 180 -4.33 -10.76 -3.09
N CYS A 181 -5.15 -9.75 -2.80
CA CYS A 181 -5.01 -8.92 -1.61
C CYS A 181 -5.31 -9.72 -0.35
N THR A 182 -4.50 -9.53 0.70
CA THR A 182 -4.63 -10.24 1.97
C THR A 182 -4.74 -9.29 3.16
N ARG A 183 -4.30 -8.04 3.01
CA ARG A 183 -4.34 -7.00 4.05
C ARG A 183 -4.89 -5.69 3.50
N LEU A 184 -5.76 -5.05 4.26
CA LEU A 184 -6.29 -3.73 3.96
C LEU A 184 -5.81 -2.73 5.01
N GLU A 185 -5.30 -1.60 4.54
CA GLU A 185 -4.90 -0.47 5.38
C GLU A 185 -5.90 0.66 5.20
N ILE A 186 -6.65 0.97 6.25
CA ILE A 186 -7.78 1.89 6.23
C ILE A 186 -7.42 3.18 6.95
N GLY A 187 -7.54 4.31 6.26
CA GLY A 187 -7.30 5.64 6.84
C GLY A 187 -8.44 6.12 7.75
N VAL A 188 -8.50 5.63 9.00
CA VAL A 188 -9.49 6.06 10.02
C VAL A 188 -9.18 7.45 10.55
N GLN A 189 -7.92 7.65 10.94
CA GLN A 189 -7.31 8.86 11.48
C GLN A 189 -7.82 9.27 12.87
N SER A 190 -9.13 9.31 13.09
CA SER A 190 -9.75 9.64 14.37
C SER A 190 -11.05 8.85 14.56
N THR A 191 -11.40 8.54 15.81
CA THR A 191 -12.69 7.93 16.19
C THR A 191 -13.80 8.96 16.39
N TYR A 192 -13.54 10.26 16.19
CA TYR A 192 -14.53 11.31 16.42
C TYR A 192 -15.13 11.89 15.12
N GLU A 193 -16.46 12.02 15.09
CA GLU A 193 -17.19 12.57 13.93
C GLU A 193 -16.95 14.07 13.70
N ASP A 194 -16.74 14.85 14.77
CA ASP A 194 -16.40 16.28 14.66
C ASP A 194 -15.06 16.47 13.93
N VAL A 195 -14.06 15.69 14.29
CA VAL A 195 -12.72 15.72 13.66
C VAL A 195 -12.80 15.31 12.19
N ALA A 196 -13.53 14.24 11.86
CA ALA A 196 -13.70 13.79 10.48
C ALA A 196 -14.37 14.86 9.59
N ARG A 197 -15.37 15.56 10.14
CA ARG A 197 -16.05 16.66 9.46
C ARG A 197 -15.14 17.88 9.29
N ASP A 198 -14.53 18.35 10.37
CA ASP A 198 -13.78 19.61 10.41
C ASP A 198 -12.46 19.51 9.61
N THR A 199 -11.89 18.31 9.48
CA THR A 199 -10.70 18.04 8.64
C THR A 199 -11.03 17.70 7.18
N ASN A 200 -12.30 17.80 6.78
CA ASN A 200 -12.79 17.48 5.44
C ASN A 200 -12.38 16.05 4.98
N ARG A 201 -12.57 15.05 5.85
CA ARG A 201 -12.14 13.67 5.60
C ARG A 201 -12.93 12.97 4.50
N GLY A 202 -14.19 13.39 4.33
CA GLY A 202 -15.11 12.89 3.30
C GLY A 202 -15.72 11.50 3.59
N HIS A 203 -15.70 11.04 4.84
CA HIS A 203 -16.47 9.88 5.32
C HIS A 203 -16.77 10.05 6.83
N THR A 204 -17.71 9.25 7.34
CA THR A 204 -18.07 9.21 8.77
C THR A 204 -17.27 8.13 9.51
N VAL A 205 -17.33 8.14 10.83
CA VAL A 205 -16.77 7.07 11.69
C VAL A 205 -17.65 5.83 11.59
N ALA A 206 -18.97 5.98 11.47
CA ALA A 206 -19.87 4.85 11.22
C ALA A 206 -19.48 4.05 9.95
N ALA A 207 -19.09 4.74 8.87
CA ALA A 207 -18.62 4.08 7.65
C ALA A 207 -17.32 3.27 7.85
N VAL A 208 -16.49 3.65 8.83
CA VAL A 208 -15.29 2.88 9.22
C VAL A 208 -15.70 1.57 9.89
N ALA A 209 -16.65 1.61 10.83
CA ALA A 209 -17.14 0.42 11.51
C ALA A 209 -17.75 -0.60 10.52
N ASP A 210 -18.59 -0.11 9.58
CA ASP A 210 -19.15 -0.94 8.52
C ASP A 210 -18.06 -1.54 7.62
N CYS A 211 -17.07 -0.73 7.23
CA CYS A 211 -15.91 -1.17 6.45
C CYS A 211 -15.14 -2.28 7.17
N PHE A 212 -14.92 -2.14 8.49
CA PHE A 212 -14.18 -3.13 9.27
C PHE A 212 -14.93 -4.45 9.39
N CYS A 213 -16.24 -4.38 9.65
CA CYS A 213 -17.10 -5.55 9.69
C CYS A 213 -17.03 -6.32 8.36
N LEU A 214 -17.29 -5.65 7.24
CA LEU A 214 -17.26 -6.26 5.91
C LEU A 214 -15.88 -6.83 5.54
N ALA A 215 -14.80 -6.11 5.86
CA ALA A 215 -13.45 -6.56 5.57
C ALA A 215 -13.03 -7.78 6.42
N LYS A 216 -13.37 -7.78 7.72
CA LYS A 216 -13.10 -8.91 8.63
C LYS A 216 -13.93 -10.14 8.23
N ASP A 217 -15.21 -9.97 7.89
CA ASP A 217 -16.09 -11.05 7.42
C ASP A 217 -15.64 -11.64 6.08
N ALA A 218 -15.06 -10.82 5.21
CA ALA A 218 -14.43 -11.28 3.96
C ALA A 218 -13.06 -11.95 4.16
N GLY A 219 -12.54 -11.98 5.38
CA GLY A 219 -11.28 -12.68 5.73
C GLY A 219 -10.01 -11.84 5.57
N PHE A 220 -10.11 -10.52 5.40
CA PHE A 220 -8.93 -9.66 5.30
C PHE A 220 -8.31 -9.38 6.67
N LYS A 221 -6.98 -9.25 6.70
CA LYS A 221 -6.32 -8.56 7.82
C LYS A 221 -6.60 -7.06 7.69
N VAL A 222 -7.23 -6.48 8.71
CA VAL A 222 -7.51 -5.04 8.75
C VAL A 222 -6.45 -4.33 9.60
N VAL A 223 -5.92 -3.23 9.07
CA VAL A 223 -5.01 -2.32 9.77
C VAL A 223 -5.59 -0.92 9.67
N ALA A 224 -5.66 -0.22 10.79
CA ALA A 224 -6.12 1.16 10.85
C ALA A 224 -4.94 2.12 10.90
N HIS A 225 -4.98 3.18 10.12
CA HIS A 225 -4.12 4.35 10.33
C HIS A 225 -4.84 5.31 11.27
N MET A 226 -4.15 5.69 12.35
CA MET A 226 -4.60 6.65 13.36
C MET A 226 -3.63 7.82 13.37
N MET A 227 -4.13 9.05 13.52
CA MET A 227 -3.34 10.27 13.54
C MET A 227 -3.64 11.06 14.82
N PRO A 228 -2.74 11.06 15.82
CA PRO A 228 -2.82 12.01 16.92
C PRO A 228 -2.48 13.43 16.45
N ASP A 229 -2.73 14.43 17.30
CA ASP A 229 -2.43 15.86 17.04
C ASP A 229 -3.17 16.43 15.82
N LEU A 230 -4.40 15.94 15.56
CA LEU A 230 -5.28 16.52 14.57
C LEU A 230 -5.89 17.85 15.07
N PRO A 231 -6.30 18.76 14.15
CA PRO A 231 -6.94 20.00 14.54
C PRO A 231 -8.10 19.79 15.51
N ASN A 232 -8.15 20.59 16.59
CA ASN A 232 -9.15 20.52 17.66
C ASN A 232 -9.13 19.26 18.53
N VAL A 233 -8.05 18.47 18.48
CA VAL A 233 -7.84 17.28 19.33
C VAL A 233 -6.64 17.52 20.24
N GLY A 234 -6.88 17.69 21.54
CA GLY A 234 -5.82 17.75 22.54
C GLY A 234 -5.35 16.36 22.98
N VAL A 235 -4.22 16.30 23.70
CA VAL A 235 -3.60 15.05 24.17
C VAL A 235 -4.57 14.12 24.91
N GLU A 236 -5.44 14.66 25.76
CA GLU A 236 -6.43 13.86 26.49
C GLU A 236 -7.43 13.18 25.55
N ARG A 237 -7.89 13.89 24.50
CA ARG A 237 -8.79 13.32 23.48
C ARG A 237 -8.07 12.30 22.60
N ASP A 238 -6.79 12.49 22.29
CA ASP A 238 -6.01 11.49 21.54
C ASP A 238 -5.91 10.17 22.31
N LEU A 239 -5.59 10.23 23.60
CA LEU A 239 -5.52 9.05 24.46
C LEU A 239 -6.87 8.33 24.55
N GLU A 240 -7.95 9.09 24.68
CA GLU A 240 -9.30 8.53 24.71
C GLU A 240 -9.71 7.93 23.37
N SER A 241 -9.31 8.54 22.24
CA SER A 241 -9.54 7.98 20.90
C SER A 241 -8.86 6.62 20.73
N PHE A 242 -7.65 6.44 21.25
CA PHE A 242 -6.98 5.14 21.25
C PHE A 242 -7.66 4.12 22.18
N ARG A 243 -8.14 4.54 23.36
CA ARG A 243 -8.89 3.63 24.24
C ARG A 243 -10.17 3.16 23.57
N GLU A 244 -10.98 4.09 23.07
CA GLU A 244 -12.21 3.78 22.33
C GLU A 244 -11.93 2.82 21.17
N PHE A 245 -10.86 3.04 20.40
CA PHE A 245 -10.48 2.19 19.27
C PHE A 245 -10.24 0.71 19.67
N PHE A 246 -9.79 0.43 20.90
CA PHE A 246 -9.54 -0.95 21.35
C PHE A 246 -10.62 -1.52 22.27
N GLU A 247 -11.38 -0.68 22.98
CA GLU A 247 -12.44 -1.11 23.90
C GLU A 247 -13.79 -1.27 23.19
N SER A 248 -14.04 -0.46 22.16
CA SER A 248 -15.28 -0.47 21.40
C SER A 248 -15.32 -1.65 20.43
N PRO A 249 -16.38 -2.48 20.44
CA PRO A 249 -16.51 -3.61 19.52
C PRO A 249 -16.78 -3.17 18.06
N SER A 250 -17.00 -1.88 17.84
CA SER A 250 -17.18 -1.31 16.50
C SER A 250 -15.90 -1.24 15.67
N PHE A 251 -14.72 -1.41 16.28
CA PHE A 251 -13.41 -1.33 15.62
C PHE A 251 -12.65 -2.68 15.58
#